data_AF-A0A8S3YGX0-F1
#
_entry.id   AF-A0A8S3YGX0-F1
#
_cell.length_a   1.000
_cell.length_b   1.000
_cell.length_c   1.000
_cell.angle_alpha   90.00
_cell.angle_beta   90.00
_cell.angle_gamma   90.00
#
_symmetry.space_group_name_H-M   'P 1'
#
loop_
_entity.id
_entity.type
_entity.pdbx_description
1 polymer ?
#
loop_
_entity_poly.entity_id
_entity_poly.type
_entity_poly.pdbx_seq_one_letter_code
_entity_poly.pdbx_strand_id
1 'polypeptide(L)'
;LITSAVGLSMLVPVVMIVFGVKYLEECPLEPKIPIFHMVGGCFGVLKIAVTVYRSIQRRHQGSTDNIYDTVGREGGIHDRTYRTLDIILSLFLLTWLILGTVWVFRIWKPLFQPLLHRPDMWCERSLYLFSIAVIVGVDAVLVLMVIGMGCLACFYTASGVSRGGAADR
;
A
#
# COMPACT_ATOMS: atom_id res chain seq x y z
N LEU A 1 1.92 3.28 19.24
CA LEU A 1 0.85 3.51 18.24
C LEU A 1 1.41 3.54 16.81
N ILE A 2 2.27 4.50 16.44
CA ILE A 2 2.82 4.59 15.08
C ILE A 2 3.74 3.38 14.76
N THR A 3 4.66 3.02 15.63
CA THR A 3 5.53 1.83 15.47
C THR A 3 4.76 0.50 15.49
N SER A 4 3.72 0.40 16.35
CA SER A 4 2.87 -0.79 16.41
C SER A 4 1.99 -0.95 15.15
N ALA A 5 1.49 0.14 14.58
CA ALA A 5 0.74 0.13 13.31
C ALA A 5 1.64 -0.23 12.12
N VAL A 6 2.89 0.25 12.10
CA VAL A 6 3.89 -0.11 11.09
C VAL A 6 4.21 -1.60 11.12
N GLY A 7 4.40 -2.18 12.32
CA GLY A 7 4.67 -3.62 12.45
C GLY A 7 3.52 -4.48 11.92
N LEU A 8 2.27 -4.09 12.21
CA LEU A 8 1.10 -4.77 11.65
C LEU A 8 1.02 -4.62 10.13
N SER A 9 1.36 -3.45 9.60
CA SER A 9 1.38 -3.19 8.16
C SER A 9 2.46 -3.97 7.41
N MET A 10 3.50 -4.48 8.07
CA MET A 10 4.55 -5.31 7.45
C MET A 10 4.14 -6.77 7.26
N LEU A 11 3.20 -7.28 8.06
CA LEU A 11 2.69 -8.64 7.92
C LEU A 11 2.03 -8.86 6.55
N VAL A 12 1.24 -7.89 6.10
CA VAL A 12 0.52 -7.96 4.82
C VAL A 12 1.47 -8.16 3.61
N PRO A 13 2.48 -7.28 3.36
CA PRO A 13 3.37 -7.44 2.22
C PRO A 13 4.28 -8.66 2.34
N VAL A 14 4.66 -9.09 3.55
CA VAL A 14 5.44 -10.33 3.74
C VAL A 14 4.63 -11.55 3.33
N VAL A 15 3.37 -11.63 3.74
CA VAL A 15 2.47 -12.72 3.32
C VAL A 15 2.26 -12.68 1.80
N MET A 16 2.11 -11.50 1.19
CA MET A 16 2.03 -11.38 -0.28
C MET A 16 3.27 -11.93 -0.99
N ILE A 17 4.48 -11.67 -0.48
CA ILE A 17 5.72 -12.20 -1.05
C ILE A 17 5.76 -13.73 -0.91
N VAL A 18 5.42 -14.25 0.28
CA VAL A 18 5.44 -15.70 0.54
C VAL A 18 4.46 -16.42 -0.39
N PHE A 19 3.23 -15.93 -0.53
CA PHE A 19 2.24 -16.52 -1.44
C PHE A 19 2.65 -16.35 -2.91
N GLY A 20 3.27 -15.22 -3.28
CA GLY A 20 3.83 -15.02 -4.62
C GLY A 20 4.88 -16.08 -4.98
N VAL A 21 5.79 -16.40 -4.06
CA VAL A 21 6.89 -17.37 -4.29
C VAL A 21 6.41 -18.83 -4.16
N LYS A 22 5.57 -19.13 -3.16
CA LYS A 22 5.10 -20.51 -2.88
C LYS A 22 4.28 -21.10 -4.03
N TYR A 23 3.44 -20.27 -4.65
CA TYR A 23 2.48 -20.74 -5.66
C TYR A 23 2.88 -20.28 -7.07
N LEU A 24 4.15 -19.89 -7.25
CA LEU A 24 4.71 -19.47 -8.53
C LEU A 24 4.72 -20.63 -9.55
N GLU A 25 4.79 -21.88 -9.07
CA GLU A 25 4.81 -23.11 -9.89
C GLU A 25 3.48 -23.88 -9.86
N GLU A 26 2.57 -23.59 -8.93
CA GLU A 26 1.31 -24.35 -8.71
C GLU A 26 0.10 -23.77 -9.47
N CYS A 27 0.27 -22.69 -10.25
CA CYS A 27 -0.80 -22.09 -11.06
C CYS A 27 -0.30 -21.73 -12.47
N PRO A 28 -0.14 -22.73 -13.37
CA PRO A 28 0.27 -22.51 -14.76
C PRO A 28 -0.77 -21.72 -15.58
N LEU A 29 -2.02 -21.65 -15.10
CA LEU A 29 -3.14 -21.00 -15.76
C LEU A 29 -2.93 -19.49 -15.96
N GLU A 30 -2.29 -18.81 -15.00
CA GLU A 30 -1.92 -17.41 -15.16
C GLU A 30 -0.72 -17.02 -14.29
N PRO A 31 0.52 -17.12 -14.83
CA PRO A 31 1.75 -16.82 -14.08
C PRO A 31 1.86 -15.35 -13.65
N LYS A 32 0.94 -14.49 -14.12
CA LYS A 32 0.91 -13.05 -13.79
C LYS A 32 0.35 -12.78 -12.39
N ILE A 33 -0.48 -13.67 -11.83
CA ILE A 33 -1.05 -13.48 -10.48
C ILE A 33 0.03 -13.64 -9.39
N PRO A 34 0.90 -14.67 -9.41
CA PRO A 34 2.00 -14.75 -8.45
C PRO A 34 2.98 -13.57 -8.58
N ILE A 35 3.28 -13.12 -9.81
CA ILE A 35 4.14 -11.95 -10.07
C ILE A 35 3.50 -10.67 -9.52
N PHE A 36 2.17 -10.52 -9.65
CA PHE A 36 1.42 -9.43 -9.05
C PHE A 36 1.66 -9.33 -7.53
N HIS A 37 1.49 -10.43 -6.80
CA HIS A 37 1.68 -10.44 -5.35
C HIS A 37 3.13 -10.18 -4.94
N MET A 38 4.08 -10.77 -5.67
CA MET A 38 5.50 -10.61 -5.39
C MET A 38 5.96 -9.15 -5.57
N VAL A 39 5.66 -8.55 -6.72
CA VAL A 39 6.03 -7.16 -7.02
C VAL A 39 5.30 -6.20 -6.07
N GLY A 40 3.98 -6.37 -5.88
CA GLY A 40 3.19 -5.55 -4.96
C GLY A 40 3.73 -5.58 -3.54
N GLY A 41 4.11 -6.78 -3.06
CA GLY A 41 4.74 -6.97 -1.75
C GLY A 41 6.09 -6.26 -1.64
N CYS A 42 7.00 -6.41 -2.61
CA CYS A 42 8.32 -5.78 -2.59
C CYS A 42 8.23 -4.23 -2.56
N PHE A 43 7.43 -3.65 -3.45
CA PHE A 43 7.24 -2.20 -3.49
C PHE A 43 6.50 -1.68 -2.25
N GLY A 44 5.61 -2.49 -1.67
CA GLY A 44 4.95 -2.21 -0.38
C GLY A 44 5.95 -2.14 0.78
N VAL A 45 6.84 -3.14 0.90
CA VAL A 45 7.92 -3.13 1.91
C VAL A 45 8.82 -1.91 1.73
N LEU A 46 9.21 -1.59 0.48
CA LEU A 46 10.05 -0.43 0.19
C LEU A 46 9.40 0.88 0.65
N LYS A 47 8.10 1.07 0.38
CA LYS A 47 7.35 2.25 0.84
C LYS A 47 7.31 2.35 2.36
N ILE A 48 7.06 1.23 3.05
CA ILE A 48 7.04 1.21 4.52
C ILE A 48 8.44 1.52 5.07
N ALA A 49 9.49 0.93 4.49
CA ALA A 49 10.87 1.18 4.91
C ALA A 49 11.25 2.66 4.78
N VAL A 50 10.91 3.30 3.66
CA VAL A 50 11.12 4.75 3.45
C VAL A 50 10.35 5.57 4.50
N THR A 51 9.11 5.20 4.79
CA THR A 51 8.27 5.88 5.79
C THR A 51 8.85 5.77 7.20
N VAL A 52 9.32 4.57 7.57
CA VAL A 52 9.95 4.31 8.87
C VAL A 52 11.26 5.05 9.00
N TYR A 53 12.12 4.97 7.97
CA TYR A 53 13.39 5.69 7.94
C TYR A 53 13.18 7.19 8.15
N ARG A 54 12.20 7.78 7.45
CA ARG A 54 11.80 9.18 7.65
C ARG A 54 11.31 9.44 9.07
N SER A 55 10.51 8.54 9.65
CA SER A 55 10.01 8.72 11.02
C SER A 55 11.15 8.72 12.06
N ILE A 56 12.19 7.92 11.84
CA ILE A 56 13.38 7.86 12.70
C ILE A 56 14.24 9.11 12.50
N GLN A 57 14.48 9.50 11.24
CA GLN A 57 15.24 10.72 10.91
C GLN A 57 14.60 11.98 11.52
N ARG A 58 13.27 12.13 11.44
CA ARG A 58 12.56 13.25 12.09
C ARG A 58 12.76 13.30 13.60
N ARG A 59 12.79 12.13 14.26
CA ARG A 59 13.06 12.05 15.70
C ARG A 59 14.49 12.46 16.04
N HIS A 60 15.44 12.16 15.16
CA HIS A 60 16.84 12.53 15.33
C HIS A 60 17.09 14.04 15.07
N GLN A 61 16.43 14.62 14.07
CA GLN A 61 16.55 16.05 13.74
C GLN A 61 15.99 16.98 14.82
N GLY A 62 14.91 16.61 15.52
CA GLY A 62 14.37 17.41 16.63
C GLY A 62 15.33 17.65 17.81
N SER A 63 16.52 17.01 17.81
CA SER A 63 17.59 17.24 18.79
C SER A 63 18.76 18.09 18.24
N THR A 64 18.78 18.43 16.94
CA THR A 64 19.95 19.06 16.25
C THR A 64 19.58 20.37 15.52
N ASP A 65 18.45 21.01 15.83
CA ASP A 65 18.02 22.27 15.19
C ASP A 65 18.86 23.51 15.56
N ASN A 66 19.82 23.40 16.48
CA ASN A 66 20.65 24.54 16.93
C ASN A 66 21.95 24.76 16.12
N ILE A 67 22.32 23.91 15.14
CA ILE A 67 23.68 23.94 14.52
C ILE A 67 23.68 24.02 12.97
N TYR A 68 22.54 23.95 12.28
CA TYR A 68 22.51 23.71 10.82
C TYR A 68 22.08 24.88 9.92
N ASP A 69 22.02 26.11 10.41
CA ASP A 69 21.57 27.23 9.56
C ASP A 69 22.60 27.64 8.47
N THR A 70 23.83 27.13 8.53
CA THR A 70 24.92 27.47 7.58
C THR A 70 25.17 26.42 6.48
N VAL A 71 24.54 25.24 6.53
CA VAL A 71 24.70 24.14 5.53
C VAL A 71 23.34 23.83 4.84
N GLY A 72 22.55 24.87 4.55
CA GLY A 72 21.17 24.76 4.08
C GLY A 72 20.93 24.20 2.67
N ARG A 73 21.95 23.67 1.97
CA ARG A 73 21.82 23.20 0.56
C ARG A 73 21.69 21.69 0.37
N GLU A 74 22.08 20.87 1.36
CA GLU A 74 22.01 19.39 1.26
C GLU A 74 20.84 18.79 2.05
N GLY A 75 20.42 19.42 3.16
CA GLY A 75 19.27 18.96 3.95
C GLY A 75 17.92 19.08 3.23
N GLY A 76 17.75 20.11 2.40
CA GLY A 76 16.53 20.32 1.62
C GLY A 76 16.36 19.40 0.41
N ILE A 77 17.45 18.82 -0.11
CA ILE A 77 17.41 17.88 -1.26
C ILE A 77 16.85 16.54 -0.81
N HIS A 78 17.23 16.07 0.37
CA HIS A 78 16.77 14.81 0.94
C HIS A 78 15.25 14.80 1.14
N ASP A 79 14.67 15.85 1.76
CA ASP A 79 13.23 15.88 2.03
C ASP A 79 12.37 15.90 0.75
N ARG A 80 12.81 16.63 -0.28
CA ARG A 80 12.15 16.62 -1.61
C ARG A 80 12.27 15.25 -2.28
N THR A 81 13.43 14.63 -2.23
CA THR A 81 13.67 13.30 -2.82
C THR A 81 12.76 12.25 -2.18
N TYR A 82 12.66 12.21 -0.85
CA TYR A 82 11.76 11.28 -0.16
C TYR A 82 10.29 11.51 -0.49
N ARG A 83 9.87 12.77 -0.61
CA ARG A 83 8.48 13.10 -1.00
C ARG A 83 8.18 12.62 -2.42
N THR A 84 9.09 12.87 -3.36
CA THR A 84 8.94 12.41 -4.75
C THR A 84 8.94 10.89 -4.83
N LEU A 85 9.84 10.20 -4.11
CA LEU A 85 9.86 8.75 -4.04
C LEU A 85 8.56 8.17 -3.46
N ASP A 86 8.02 8.77 -2.40
CA ASP A 86 6.75 8.32 -1.82
C ASP A 86 5.58 8.46 -2.80
N ILE A 87 5.52 9.57 -3.56
CA ILE A 87 4.51 9.78 -4.59
C ILE A 87 4.64 8.75 -5.71
N ILE A 88 5.86 8.54 -6.23
CA ILE A 88 6.13 7.57 -7.29
C ILE A 88 5.75 6.15 -6.84
N LEU A 89 6.18 5.74 -5.64
CA LEU A 89 5.85 4.42 -5.10
C LEU A 89 4.33 4.25 -4.91
N SER A 90 3.63 5.30 -4.47
CA SER A 90 2.18 5.28 -4.31
C SER A 90 1.46 5.10 -5.64
N LEU A 91 1.84 5.88 -6.67
CA LEU A 91 1.26 5.78 -8.00
C LEU A 91 1.52 4.39 -8.60
N PHE A 92 2.74 3.89 -8.47
CA PHE A 92 3.09 2.55 -8.91
C PHE A 92 2.22 1.49 -8.22
N LEU A 93 2.08 1.53 -6.90
CA LEU A 93 1.26 0.59 -6.14
C LEU A 93 -0.22 0.66 -6.52
N LEU A 94 -0.75 1.86 -6.81
CA LEU A 94 -2.13 2.04 -7.27
C LEU A 94 -2.34 1.43 -8.67
N THR A 95 -1.46 1.73 -9.62
CA THR A 95 -1.52 1.14 -10.96
C THR A 95 -1.38 -0.38 -10.89
N TRP A 96 -0.48 -0.86 -10.03
CA TRP A 96 -0.28 -2.28 -9.80
C TRP A 96 -1.56 -2.93 -9.26
N LEU A 97 -2.20 -2.35 -8.24
CA LEU A 97 -3.47 -2.84 -7.68
C LEU A 97 -4.55 -3.00 -8.76
N ILE A 98 -4.70 -2.00 -9.64
CA ILE A 98 -5.66 -2.04 -10.76
C ILE A 98 -5.33 -3.17 -11.73
N LEU A 99 -4.06 -3.37 -12.06
CA LEU A 99 -3.64 -4.50 -12.90
C LEU A 99 -3.96 -5.84 -12.22
N GLY A 100 -3.72 -5.94 -10.92
CA GLY A 100 -4.07 -7.11 -10.12
C GLY A 100 -5.55 -7.43 -10.12
N THR A 101 -6.41 -6.42 -9.96
CA THR A 101 -7.88 -6.63 -10.03
C THR A 101 -8.27 -7.15 -11.42
N VAL A 102 -7.78 -6.54 -12.50
CA VAL A 102 -8.06 -6.99 -13.87
C VAL A 102 -7.60 -8.43 -14.11
N TRP A 103 -6.42 -8.81 -13.61
CA TRP A 103 -5.91 -10.18 -13.76
C TRP A 103 -6.76 -11.19 -12.98
N VAL A 104 -7.18 -10.87 -11.76
CA VAL A 104 -8.06 -11.75 -10.97
C VAL A 104 -9.44 -11.87 -11.59
N PHE A 105 -10.04 -10.77 -12.06
CA PHE A 105 -11.35 -10.79 -12.72
C PHE A 105 -11.35 -11.52 -14.06
N ARG A 106 -10.21 -11.58 -14.77
CA ARG A 106 -10.10 -12.35 -16.02
C ARG A 106 -10.27 -13.86 -15.83
N ILE A 107 -9.95 -14.41 -14.66
CA ILE A 107 -10.01 -15.85 -14.38
C ILE A 107 -11.25 -16.21 -13.56
N TRP A 108 -12.36 -15.49 -13.70
CA TRP A 108 -13.57 -15.70 -12.89
C TRP A 108 -14.12 -17.16 -12.91
N LYS A 109 -13.70 -18.01 -13.86
CA LYS A 109 -13.95 -19.47 -13.85
C LYS A 109 -12.64 -20.27 -13.82
N PRO A 110 -11.94 -20.38 -12.67
CA PRO A 110 -10.80 -21.29 -12.58
C PRO A 110 -11.31 -22.73 -12.44
N LEU A 111 -10.67 -23.67 -13.15
CA LEU A 111 -10.83 -25.09 -12.87
C LEU A 111 -9.89 -25.45 -11.71
N PHE A 112 -10.45 -25.97 -10.62
CA PHE A 112 -9.70 -26.32 -9.40
C PHE A 112 -9.06 -27.73 -9.46
N GLN A 113 -9.18 -28.44 -10.59
CA GLN A 113 -8.64 -29.79 -10.79
C GLN A 113 -7.88 -29.86 -12.12
N PRO A 114 -6.71 -30.52 -12.16
CA PRO A 114 -5.94 -30.69 -13.39
C PRO A 114 -6.69 -31.62 -14.35
N LEU A 115 -6.89 -31.18 -15.60
CA LEU A 115 -7.43 -32.05 -16.66
C LEU A 115 -6.31 -32.84 -17.31
N LEU A 116 -6.53 -34.15 -17.48
CA LEU A 116 -5.58 -35.07 -18.14
C LEU A 116 -5.19 -34.63 -19.57
N HIS A 117 -6.05 -33.84 -20.23
CA HIS A 117 -5.85 -33.35 -21.60
C HIS A 117 -5.22 -31.95 -21.69
N ARG A 118 -5.19 -31.19 -20.58
CA ARG A 118 -4.69 -29.80 -20.49
C ARG A 118 -4.14 -29.52 -19.07
N PRO A 119 -2.87 -29.89 -18.79
CA PRO A 119 -2.25 -29.74 -17.47
C PRO A 119 -1.93 -28.30 -17.07
N ASP A 120 -2.12 -27.35 -17.98
CA ASP A 120 -1.85 -25.91 -17.84
C ASP A 120 -3.05 -25.10 -17.32
N MET A 121 -4.25 -25.69 -17.28
CA MET A 121 -5.50 -24.97 -17.02
C MET A 121 -6.04 -25.17 -15.59
N TRP A 122 -5.17 -25.21 -14.58
CA TRP A 122 -5.57 -25.34 -13.17
C TRP A 122 -4.91 -24.26 -12.30
N CYS A 123 -5.59 -23.86 -11.25
CA CYS A 123 -5.04 -22.95 -10.24
C CYS A 123 -5.48 -23.39 -8.85
N GLU A 124 -4.53 -23.40 -7.92
CA GLU A 124 -4.76 -23.80 -6.53
C GLU A 124 -5.69 -22.79 -5.83
N ARG A 125 -6.68 -23.33 -5.09
CA ARG A 125 -7.79 -22.53 -4.51
C ARG A 125 -7.28 -21.48 -3.52
N SER A 126 -6.18 -21.76 -2.83
CA SER A 126 -5.66 -20.90 -1.76
C SER A 126 -5.08 -19.61 -2.33
N LEU A 127 -4.34 -19.67 -3.45
CA LEU A 127 -3.82 -18.48 -4.13
C LEU A 127 -4.94 -17.57 -4.67
N TYR A 128 -5.99 -18.15 -5.28
CA TYR A 128 -7.11 -17.37 -5.80
C TYR A 128 -7.88 -16.65 -4.69
N LEU A 129 -8.22 -17.36 -3.61
CA LEU A 129 -8.91 -16.76 -2.45
C LEU A 129 -8.05 -15.70 -1.77
N PHE A 130 -6.74 -15.94 -1.64
CA PHE A 130 -5.81 -14.96 -1.10
C PHE A 130 -5.76 -13.70 -1.96
N SER A 131 -5.72 -13.85 -3.29
CA SER A 131 -5.71 -12.72 -4.23
C SER A 131 -6.95 -11.85 -4.08
N ILE A 132 -8.14 -12.46 -4.01
CA ILE A 132 -9.39 -11.74 -3.75
C ILE A 132 -9.37 -11.07 -2.39
N ALA A 133 -8.94 -11.79 -1.34
CA ALA A 133 -8.90 -11.25 0.02
C ALA A 133 -8.00 -10.01 0.13
N VAL A 134 -6.83 -10.02 -0.51
CA VAL A 134 -5.92 -8.87 -0.56
C VAL A 134 -6.55 -7.69 -1.31
N ILE A 135 -7.14 -7.92 -2.49
CA ILE A 135 -7.77 -6.87 -3.29
C ILE A 135 -8.92 -6.22 -2.51
N VAL A 136 -9.85 -7.04 -1.99
CA VAL A 136 -11.00 -6.56 -1.23
C VAL A 136 -10.54 -5.84 0.04
N GLY A 137 -9.52 -6.37 0.73
CA GLY A 137 -8.96 -5.73 1.93
C GLY A 137 -8.39 -4.35 1.65
N VAL A 138 -7.59 -4.19 0.58
CA VAL A 138 -7.00 -2.90 0.22
C VAL A 138 -8.07 -1.90 -0.22
N ASP A 139 -9.01 -2.30 -1.07
CA ASP A 139 -10.11 -1.43 -1.52
C ASP A 139 -10.98 -0.98 -0.35
N ALA A 140 -11.31 -1.88 0.59
CA ALA A 140 -12.07 -1.55 1.78
C ALA A 140 -11.35 -0.50 2.64
N VAL A 141 -10.05 -0.65 2.87
CA VAL A 141 -9.24 0.32 3.62
C VAL A 141 -9.21 1.67 2.90
N LEU A 142 -9.06 1.68 1.58
CA LEU A 142 -9.03 2.91 0.78
C LEU A 142 -10.37 3.66 0.85
N VAL A 143 -11.50 2.95 0.72
CA VAL A 143 -12.84 3.52 0.87
C VAL A 143 -13.06 4.08 2.28
N LEU A 144 -12.67 3.35 3.32
CA LEU A 144 -12.77 3.84 4.71
C LEU A 144 -11.95 5.10 4.95
N MET A 145 -10.74 5.18 4.38
CA MET A 145 -9.87 6.36 4.48
C MET A 145 -10.51 7.57 3.79
N VAL A 146 -11.08 7.41 2.60
CA VAL A 146 -11.76 8.49 1.86
C VAL A 146 -12.98 8.99 2.62
N ILE A 147 -13.83 8.07 3.12
CA ILE A 147 -15.01 8.43 3.92
C ILE A 147 -14.59 9.16 5.21
N GLY A 148 -13.58 8.65 5.93
CA GLY A 148 -13.08 9.27 7.15
C GLY A 148 -12.57 10.69 6.92
N MET A 149 -11.79 10.91 5.86
CA MET A 149 -11.31 12.25 5.49
C MET A 149 -12.46 13.19 5.09
N GLY A 150 -13.44 12.70 4.34
CA GLY A 150 -14.63 13.47 3.97
C GLY A 150 -15.46 13.89 5.18
N CYS A 151 -15.72 12.97 6.10
CA CYS A 151 -16.43 13.26 7.35
C CYS A 151 -15.69 14.30 8.20
N LEU A 152 -14.36 14.12 8.39
CA LEU A 152 -13.54 15.07 9.13
C LEU A 152 -13.56 16.46 8.49
N ALA A 153 -13.41 16.56 7.17
CA ALA A 153 -13.49 17.82 6.45
C ALA A 153 -14.85 18.51 6.67
N CYS A 154 -15.97 17.77 6.62
CA CYS A 154 -17.30 18.30 6.91
C CYS A 154 -17.45 18.78 8.37
N PHE A 155 -16.87 18.06 9.34
CA PHE A 155 -16.87 18.52 10.74
C PHE A 155 -16.00 19.77 10.95
N TYR A 156 -14.84 19.86 10.29
CA TYR A 156 -13.96 21.03 10.37
C TYR A 156 -14.59 22.27 9.74
N THR A 157 -15.28 22.14 8.61
CA THR A 157 -16.00 23.28 8.00
C THR A 157 -17.20 23.72 8.83
N ALA A 158 -17.99 22.78 9.37
CA ALA A 158 -19.13 23.09 10.24
C ALA A 158 -18.70 23.77 11.55
N SER A 159 -17.60 23.33 12.15
CA SER A 159 -17.05 23.95 13.37
C SER A 159 -16.35 25.29 13.12
N GLY A 160 -15.72 25.47 11.95
CA GLY A 160 -15.17 26.75 11.51
C GLY A 160 -16.25 27.82 11.30
N VAL A 161 -17.38 27.45 10.70
CA VAL A 161 -18.56 28.33 10.53
C VAL A 161 -19.14 28.75 11.89
N SER A 162 -19.20 27.83 12.86
CA SER A 162 -19.70 28.14 14.22
C SER A 162 -18.83 29.17 14.96
N ARG A 163 -17.50 29.15 14.75
CA ARG A 163 -16.58 30.15 15.34
C ARG A 163 -16.67 31.52 14.67
N GLY A 164 -16.93 31.59 13.36
CA GLY A 164 -17.09 32.85 12.64
C GLY A 164 -18.35 33.62 13.04
N GLY A 165 -19.47 32.92 13.30
CA GLY A 165 -20.73 33.54 13.72
C GLY A 165 -20.79 34.04 15.17
N ALA A 166 -19.81 33.67 16.00
CA ALA A 166 -19.69 34.15 17.38
C ALA A 166 -18.78 35.39 17.53
N ALA A 167 -18.03 35.77 16.49
CA ALA A 167 -17.16 36.93 16.49
C ALA A 167 -17.83 38.21 15.94
N ASP A 168 -19.04 38.09 15.39
CA ASP A 168 -19.80 39.17 14.73
C ASP A 168 -21.10 39.54 15.48
N ARG A 169 -21.18 39.20 16.78
CA ARG A 169 -22.30 39.52 17.67
C ARG A 169 -21.79 40.03 19.00
#